data_AF-A0A173WIH7-F1
#
_entry.id   AF-A0A173WIH7-F1
#
_cell.length_a   1.000
_cell.length_b   1.000
_cell.length_c   1.000
_cell.angle_alpha   90.00
_cell.angle_beta   90.00
_cell.angle_gamma   90.00
#
_symmetry.space_group_name_H-M   'P 1'
#
loop_
_entity.id
_entity.type
_entity.pdbx_description
1 polymer ?
#
loop_
_entity_poly.entity_id
_entity_poly.type
_entity_poly.pdbx_seq_one_letter_code
_entity_poly.pdbx_strand_id
1 'polypeptide(L)' 'MKTITRDEAFTLLKKYNKDPFHIQHAMTVEAVMKWYANELGYGEDAE' A
#
# COMPACT_ATOMS: atom_id res chain seq x y z
N MET A 1 -17.80 3.48 5.17
CA MET A 1 -17.26 2.85 3.96
C MET A 1 -16.71 1.49 4.33
N LYS A 2 -16.76 0.49 3.44
CA LYS A 2 -16.18 -0.82 3.72
C LYS A 2 -14.69 -0.75 3.37
N THR A 3 -13.81 -0.89 4.37
CA THR A 3 -12.36 -0.96 4.14
C THR A 3 -12.02 -2.38 3.70
N ILE A 4 -11.25 -2.51 2.62
CA ILE A 4 -10.71 -3.79 2.14
C ILE A 4 -9.37 -4.05 2.83
N THR A 5 -8.99 -5.32 2.99
CA THR A 5 -7.68 -5.67 3.57
C THR A 5 -6.54 -5.33 2.59
N ARG A 6 -5.31 -5.21 3.11
CA ARG A 6 -4.10 -5.03 2.30
C ARG A 6 -3.98 -6.09 1.20
N ASP A 7 -4.27 -7.35 1.53
CA ASP A 7 -4.19 -8.47 0.58
C ASP A 7 -5.28 -8.41 -0.50
N GLU A 8 -6.49 -7.98 -0.15
CA GLU A 8 -7.57 -7.71 -1.12
C GLU A 8 -7.18 -6.57 -2.06
N ALA A 9 -6.63 -5.47 -1.51
CA ALA A 9 -6.14 -4.35 -2.29
C ALA A 9 -4.99 -4.77 -3.24
N PHE A 10 -4.03 -5.55 -2.75
CA PHE A 10 -2.90 -6.04 -3.54
C PHE A 10 -3.34 -7.03 -4.63
N THR A 11 -4.36 -7.84 -4.35
CA THR A 11 -4.98 -8.72 -5.35
C THR A 11 -5.63 -7.93 -6.46
N LEU A 12 -6.38 -6.86 -6.13
CA LEU A 12 -6.98 -5.96 -7.12
C LEU A 12 -5.91 -5.20 -7.92
N LEU A 13 -4.84 -4.73 -7.28
CA LEU A 13 -3.72 -4.07 -7.94
C LEU A 13 -3.13 -4.95 -9.04
N LYS A 14 -2.78 -6.21 -8.73
CA LYS A 14 -2.28 -7.20 -9.71
C LYS A 14 -3.30 -7.57 -10.78
N LYS A 15 -4.60 -7.52 -10.44
CA LYS A 15 -5.67 -7.80 -11.40
C LYS A 15 -5.70 -6.75 -12.52
N TYR A 16 -5.57 -5.47 -12.18
CA TYR A 16 -5.74 -4.38 -13.15
C TYR A 16 -4.42 -3.81 -13.69
N ASN A 17 -3.29 -4.05 -13.03
CA ASN A 17 -1.97 -3.57 -13.47
C ASN A 17 -1.09 -4.77 -13.83
N LYS A 18 -0.74 -4.89 -15.11
CA LYS A 18 0.01 -6.06 -15.66
C LYS A 18 1.50 -5.81 -15.84
N ASP A 19 1.90 -4.55 -15.96
CA ASP A 19 3.31 -4.20 -16.01
C ASP A 19 3.91 -4.32 -14.59
N PRO A 20 4.99 -5.12 -14.41
CA PRO A 20 5.69 -5.29 -13.13
C PRO A 20 6.07 -3.97 -12.44
N PHE A 21 6.31 -2.91 -13.21
CA PHE A 21 6.63 -1.59 -12.69
C PHE A 21 5.57 -1.09 -11.70
N HIS A 22 4.28 -1.24 -12.00
CA HIS A 22 3.21 -0.74 -11.13
C HIS A 22 3.14 -1.48 -9.80
N ILE A 23 3.49 -2.76 -9.79
CA ILE A 23 3.51 -3.57 -8.56
C ILE A 23 4.68 -3.14 -7.68
N GLN A 24 5.87 -2.98 -8.28
CA GLN A 24 7.03 -2.47 -7.56
C GLN A 24 6.79 -1.05 -7.03
N HIS A 25 6.25 -0.16 -7.87
CA HIS A 25 5.93 1.21 -7.49
C HIS A 25 4.97 1.26 -6.28
N ALA A 26 3.89 0.46 -6.30
CA ALA A 26 2.95 0.41 -5.19
C ALA A 26 3.60 -0.07 -3.89
N MET A 27 4.46 -1.09 -3.93
CA MET A 27 5.19 -1.57 -2.73
C MET A 27 6.18 -0.53 -2.21
N THR A 28 6.86 0.22 -3.10
CA THR A 28 7.74 1.32 -2.69
C THR A 28 6.94 2.44 -2.03
N VAL A 29 5.82 2.86 -2.62
CA VAL A 29 4.97 3.91 -2.04
C VAL A 29 4.39 3.46 -0.71
N GLU A 30 3.91 2.21 -0.61
CA GLU A 30 3.45 1.62 0.65
C GLU A 30 4.53 1.77 1.73
N ALA A 31 5.75 1.29 1.49
CA ALA A 31 6.84 1.38 2.46
C ALA A 31 7.18 2.81 2.88
N VAL A 32 7.19 3.75 1.92
CA VAL A 32 7.44 5.18 2.20
C VAL A 32 6.33 5.77 3.07
N MET A 33 5.06 5.44 2.80
CA MET A 33 3.94 5.91 3.61
C MET A 33 4.00 5.35 5.03
N LYS A 34 4.33 4.06 5.19
CA LYS A 34 4.53 3.45 6.53
C LYS A 34 5.64 4.14 7.31
N TRP A 35 6.74 4.47 6.64
CA TRP A 35 7.83 5.21 7.27
C TRP A 35 7.37 6.60 7.75
N TYR A 36 6.73 7.40 6.88
CA TYR A 36 6.23 8.72 7.27
C TYR A 36 5.18 8.65 8.38
N ALA A 37 4.29 7.66 8.35
CA ALA A 37 3.30 7.48 9.41
C ALA A 37 3.97 7.31 10.77
N ASN A 38 5.03 6.51 10.86
CA ASN A 38 5.80 6.35 12.09
C ASN A 38 6.54 7.62 12.51
N GLU A 39 7.23 8.29 11.59
CA GLU A 39 8.03 9.48 11.90
C GLU A 39 7.19 10.70 12.30
N LEU A 40 5.96 10.80 11.79
CA LEU A 40 5.09 11.97 12.00
C LEU A 40 4.06 11.75 13.11
N GLY A 41 4.10 10.62 13.83
CA GLY A 41 3.21 10.33 14.95
C GLY A 41 1.86 9.70 14.57
N TYR A 42 1.73 9.19 13.34
CA TYR A 42 0.57 8.42 12.84
C TYR A 42 0.83 6.91 12.82
N GLY A 43 1.66 6.39 13.73
CA GLY A 43 2.08 4.98 13.72
C GLY A 43 0.90 3.98 13.81
N GLU A 44 -0.24 4.39 14.37
CA GLU A 44 -1.47 3.58 14.40
C GLU A 44 -2.09 3.37 13.02
N ASP A 45 -1.84 4.27 12.07
CA ASP A 45 -2.34 4.23 10.69
C ASP A 45 -1.30 3.67 9.70
N ALA A 46 -0.19 3.12 10.18
CA ALA A 46 0.87 2.59 9.32
C ALA A 46 0.51 1.26 8.62
N GLU A 47 -0.72 0.76 8.75
CA GLU A 47 -1.15 -0.54 8.22
C GLU A 47 -2.56 -0.53 7.60
#